data_AF-A0A852T0P0-F1
#
_entry.id   AF-A0A852T0P0-F1
#
_cell.length_a   1.000
_cell.length_b   1.000
_cell.length_c   1.000
_cell.angle_alpha   90.00
_cell.angle_beta   90.00
_cell.angle_gamma   90.00
#
_symmetry.space_group_name_H-M   'P 1'
#
loop_
_entity.id
_entity.type
_entity.pdbx_description
1 polymer ?
#
loop_
_entity_poly.entity_id
_entity_poly.type
_entity_poly.pdbx_seq_one_letter_code
_entity_poly.pdbx_strand_id
1 'polypeptide(L)'
;MLTLLRTRIALLRQERDRGVALAMVVGIASVLLLLISVTMTFSVSGLVRSNHDADWDAAMSAAFAGVADYQGRLTNDPSYQQYGNPASTFTIANGSATSVALPPTSRDNPAFDVKPTSAGGRWASVPLTDGLPANASFRYEVDNSKYASNGILHLRATGKVDTVTRSVVANIKQTGFTNYVYFTDYEELDPTLNNINCAVAYAWAATRSQNCLINFIAGDTFDGQVHSNDTLNICGGTFKQKVTTANPNAVGGKLYSQTNCSGGAGTPTFQSGAPVNAAQITMPPPQAQLDQVRTDIPVKVPIPGCLYTGPTKITFSVSGSTAYMTVLSPWTKKTQLSNGAATAGTAPAFCGTPGDPTKTQAQNAGTLSDVAGGGQKIAIGPASQLYNNLAYVQGVPSDSANANYWASSASPNQNGFTCVGTDTKSSGNGLGYPVVNEVVPSIAKYDCRAGDVFVEGTMHSSMTINAEHFAWITGKLVYQDAANDILGLVGAGAVWVWNPIVCTNPTPYPASNGASCSNEKASLTFEATSGSSNCARTINAAILSNNHSFEVHNYDAGIPLGYLCVTGSIAQEFRGPVGQGSGSSGFLKRYSYDTRLLNSPPPKFPTPRTTSYDVNTEIEVKTAFDSTGAPLP
;
A
#
# COMPACT_ATOMS: atom_id res chain seq x y z
N MET A 1 -45.96 102.04 -41.42
CA MET A 1 -46.27 101.72 -40.01
C MET A 1 -46.07 100.23 -39.64
N LEU A 2 -45.33 99.43 -40.44
CA LEU A 2 -45.09 98.00 -40.17
C LEU A 2 -43.62 97.64 -39.87
N THR A 3 -42.69 98.59 -40.01
CA THR A 3 -41.23 98.34 -39.90
C THR A 3 -40.63 98.63 -38.52
N LEU A 4 -41.35 99.36 -37.67
CA LEU A 4 -40.90 99.74 -36.32
C LEU A 4 -41.34 98.76 -35.22
N LEU A 5 -42.26 97.83 -35.50
CA LEU A 5 -42.69 96.81 -34.54
C LEU A 5 -41.85 95.52 -34.58
N ARG A 6 -41.09 95.26 -35.65
CA ARG A 6 -40.26 94.06 -35.78
C ARG A 6 -38.91 94.16 -35.04
N THR A 7 -38.41 95.36 -34.79
CA THR A 7 -37.11 95.59 -34.14
C THR A 7 -37.17 95.63 -32.61
N ARG A 8 -38.34 95.89 -32.00
CA ARG A 8 -38.49 95.85 -30.53
C ARG A 8 -38.76 94.46 -29.94
N ILE A 9 -39.21 93.49 -30.75
CA ILE A 9 -39.44 92.10 -30.29
C ILE A 9 -38.15 91.26 -30.35
N ALA A 10 -37.16 91.65 -31.17
CA ALA A 10 -35.87 90.95 -31.25
C ALA A 10 -34.95 91.20 -30.05
N LEU A 11 -35.01 92.40 -29.45
CA LEU A 11 -34.13 92.79 -28.33
C LEU A 11 -34.61 92.30 -26.95
N LEU A 12 -35.91 92.00 -26.77
CA LEU A 12 -36.43 91.45 -25.51
C LEU A 12 -36.28 89.92 -25.38
N ARG A 13 -35.81 89.24 -26.43
CA ARG A 13 -35.55 87.79 -26.40
C ARG A 13 -34.13 87.45 -25.92
N GLN A 14 -33.22 88.42 -25.86
CA GLN A 14 -31.80 88.17 -25.60
C GLN A 14 -31.39 88.34 -24.12
N GLU A 15 -32.26 88.88 -23.26
CA GLU A 15 -31.98 89.08 -21.83
C GLU A 15 -32.60 88.05 -20.88
N ARG A 16 -33.44 87.11 -21.37
CA ARG A 16 -34.04 86.05 -20.53
C ARG A 16 -33.20 84.77 -20.40
N ASP A 17 -32.16 84.59 -21.22
CA ASP A 17 -31.39 83.33 -21.28
C ASP A 17 -30.10 83.34 -20.45
N ARG A 18 -29.71 84.49 -19.85
CA ARG A 18 -28.46 84.58 -19.07
C ARG A 18 -28.53 83.97 -17.66
N GLY A 19 -29.73 83.81 -17.06
CA GLY A 19 -29.91 83.16 -15.76
C GLY A 19 -30.19 81.65 -15.85
N VAL A 20 -30.85 81.20 -16.91
CA VAL A 20 -31.21 79.78 -17.11
C VAL A 20 -30.01 78.96 -17.59
N ALA A 21 -29.11 79.56 -18.39
CA ALA A 21 -27.90 78.90 -18.86
C ALA A 21 -26.97 78.51 -17.69
N LEU A 22 -26.81 79.35 -16.67
CA LEU A 22 -25.96 79.06 -15.52
C LEU A 22 -26.54 77.97 -14.62
N ALA A 23 -27.87 77.97 -14.41
CA ALA A 23 -28.56 76.91 -13.67
C ALA A 23 -28.54 75.56 -14.41
N MET A 24 -28.68 75.55 -15.74
CA MET A 24 -28.51 74.33 -16.55
C MET A 24 -27.08 73.80 -16.50
N VAL A 25 -26.07 74.68 -16.61
CA VAL A 25 -24.66 74.25 -16.54
C VAL A 25 -24.32 73.69 -15.16
N VAL A 26 -24.80 74.31 -14.07
CA VAL A 26 -24.61 73.78 -12.70
C VAL A 26 -25.41 72.48 -12.50
N GLY A 27 -26.62 72.37 -13.05
CA GLY A 27 -27.42 71.14 -13.01
C GLY A 27 -26.80 69.97 -13.79
N ILE A 28 -26.23 70.24 -14.96
CA ILE A 28 -25.49 69.24 -15.75
C ILE A 28 -24.17 68.90 -15.06
N ALA A 29 -23.44 69.88 -14.53
CA ALA A 29 -22.20 69.65 -13.79
C ALA A 29 -22.42 68.85 -12.50
N SER A 30 -23.51 69.09 -11.76
CA SER A 30 -23.85 68.32 -10.56
C SER A 30 -24.26 66.88 -10.88
N VAL A 31 -25.01 66.66 -11.96
CA VAL A 31 -25.35 65.32 -12.45
C VAL A 31 -24.10 64.57 -12.93
N LEU A 32 -23.20 65.24 -13.65
CA LEU A 32 -21.92 64.65 -14.07
C LEU A 32 -21.02 64.31 -12.87
N LEU A 33 -20.95 65.17 -11.85
CA LEU A 33 -20.20 64.89 -10.61
C LEU A 33 -20.80 63.72 -9.83
N LEU A 34 -22.12 63.61 -9.78
CA LEU A 34 -22.81 62.45 -9.18
C LEU A 34 -22.51 61.16 -9.95
N LEU A 35 -22.57 61.19 -11.28
CA LEU A 35 -22.23 60.03 -12.13
C LEU A 35 -20.77 59.61 -11.96
N ILE A 36 -19.83 60.56 -11.87
CA ILE A 36 -18.42 60.29 -11.61
C ILE A 36 -18.24 59.68 -10.21
N SER A 37 -18.94 60.21 -9.20
CA SER A 37 -18.85 59.68 -7.83
C SER A 37 -19.41 58.26 -7.72
N VAL A 38 -20.53 57.98 -8.39
CA VAL A 38 -21.16 56.65 -8.43
C VAL A 38 -20.24 55.65 -9.17
N THR A 39 -19.73 56.03 -10.34
CA THR A 39 -18.80 55.17 -11.10
C THR A 39 -17.49 54.91 -10.34
N MET A 40 -16.92 55.90 -9.66
CA MET A 40 -15.76 55.69 -8.77
C MET A 40 -16.10 54.76 -7.61
N THR A 41 -17.25 54.91 -6.96
CA THR A 41 -17.67 54.05 -5.83
C THR A 41 -17.85 52.59 -6.26
N PHE A 42 -18.49 52.35 -7.40
CA PHE A 42 -18.62 51.01 -7.98
C PHE A 42 -17.26 50.44 -8.42
N SER A 43 -16.38 51.27 -8.98
CA SER A 43 -15.03 50.84 -9.39
C SER A 43 -14.16 50.45 -8.20
N VAL A 44 -14.19 51.25 -7.12
CA VAL A 44 -13.47 50.94 -5.86
C VAL A 44 -14.03 49.68 -5.21
N SER A 45 -15.35 49.54 -5.16
CA SER A 45 -15.99 48.33 -4.62
C SER A 45 -15.64 47.09 -5.44
N GLY A 46 -15.58 47.23 -6.77
CA GLY A 46 -15.13 46.18 -7.69
C GLY A 46 -13.66 45.80 -7.49
N LEU A 47 -12.77 46.79 -7.24
CA LEU A 47 -11.36 46.55 -6.94
C LEU A 47 -11.17 45.84 -5.60
N VAL A 48 -11.87 46.28 -4.53
CA VAL A 48 -11.82 45.61 -3.23
C VAL A 48 -12.33 44.18 -3.33
N ARG A 49 -13.43 43.97 -4.07
CA ARG A 49 -13.96 42.63 -4.31
C ARG A 49 -12.99 41.76 -5.09
N SER A 50 -12.40 42.30 -6.16
CA SER A 50 -11.41 41.58 -6.98
C SER A 50 -10.15 41.21 -6.19
N ASN A 51 -9.66 42.11 -5.34
CA ASN A 51 -8.51 41.83 -4.47
C ASN A 51 -8.87 40.75 -3.44
N HIS A 52 -10.05 40.85 -2.81
CA HIS A 52 -10.51 39.83 -1.87
C HIS A 52 -10.68 38.47 -2.55
N ASP A 53 -11.23 38.41 -3.77
CA ASP A 53 -11.36 37.16 -4.51
C ASP A 53 -9.98 36.59 -4.89
N ALA A 54 -9.01 37.44 -5.25
CA ALA A 54 -7.62 37.01 -5.46
C ALA A 54 -6.95 36.49 -4.17
N ASP A 55 -7.14 37.16 -3.04
CA ASP A 55 -6.67 36.71 -1.73
C ASP A 55 -7.35 35.40 -1.31
N TRP A 56 -8.60 35.17 -1.75
CA TRP A 56 -9.33 33.94 -1.47
C TRP A 56 -8.74 32.73 -2.18
N ASP A 57 -8.45 32.88 -3.47
CA ASP A 57 -7.80 31.84 -4.27
C ASP A 57 -6.35 31.61 -3.80
N ALA A 58 -5.64 32.68 -3.44
CA ALA A 58 -4.28 32.61 -2.93
C ALA A 58 -4.22 31.98 -1.52
N ALA A 59 -5.18 32.23 -0.64
CA ALA A 59 -5.28 31.59 0.67
C ALA A 59 -5.55 30.09 0.53
N MET A 60 -6.35 29.66 -0.46
CA MET A 60 -6.54 28.25 -0.75
C MET A 60 -5.24 27.60 -1.25
N SER A 61 -4.55 28.26 -2.17
CA SER A 61 -3.25 27.81 -2.69
C SER A 61 -2.20 27.71 -1.59
N ALA A 62 -2.19 28.64 -0.63
CA ALA A 62 -1.33 28.57 0.56
C ALA A 62 -1.67 27.37 1.46
N ALA A 63 -2.94 26.95 1.53
CA ALA A 63 -3.34 25.76 2.27
C ALA A 63 -2.79 24.48 1.61
N PHE A 64 -2.84 24.39 0.28
CA PHE A 64 -2.20 23.31 -0.48
C PHE A 64 -0.68 23.31 -0.33
N ALA A 65 -0.05 24.49 -0.29
CA ALA A 65 1.38 24.60 0.01
C ALA A 65 1.73 24.05 1.41
N GLY A 66 0.84 24.23 2.39
CA GLY A 66 0.99 23.63 3.72
C GLY A 66 0.90 22.10 3.71
N VAL A 67 0.02 21.52 2.88
CA VAL A 67 -0.04 20.06 2.66
C VAL A 67 1.28 19.58 2.04
N ALA A 68 1.76 20.26 0.99
CA ALA A 68 2.99 19.93 0.31
C ALA A 68 4.24 20.06 1.20
N ASP A 69 4.31 21.06 2.08
CA ASP A 69 5.40 21.19 3.07
C ASP A 69 5.43 19.97 4.01
N TYR A 70 4.29 19.56 4.55
CA TYR A 70 4.23 18.40 5.43
C TYR A 70 4.58 17.10 4.70
N GLN A 71 4.05 16.91 3.49
CA GLN A 71 4.37 15.78 2.60
C GLN A 71 5.87 15.74 2.28
N GLY A 72 6.50 16.87 1.99
CA GLY A 72 7.93 16.98 1.72
C GLY A 72 8.78 16.61 2.95
N ARG A 73 8.36 17.05 4.15
CA ARG A 73 9.03 16.68 5.41
C ARG A 73 8.93 15.19 5.70
N LEU A 74 7.75 14.62 5.54
CA LEU A 74 7.53 13.18 5.62
C LEU A 74 8.39 12.42 4.60
N THR A 75 8.49 12.92 3.38
CA THR A 75 9.28 12.30 2.32
C THR A 75 10.78 12.27 2.64
N ASN A 76 11.29 13.34 3.27
CA ASN A 76 12.67 13.42 3.72
C ASN A 76 12.93 12.62 5.02
N ASP A 77 11.94 12.50 5.89
CA ASP A 77 12.02 11.80 7.18
C ASP A 77 10.69 11.12 7.52
N PRO A 78 10.58 9.79 7.34
CA PRO A 78 9.33 9.06 7.60
C PRO A 78 8.90 9.09 9.07
N SER A 79 9.84 9.32 10.00
CA SER A 79 9.54 9.45 11.42
C SER A 79 8.83 10.76 11.74
N TYR A 80 8.77 11.70 10.80
CA TYR A 80 8.14 13.01 10.99
C TYR A 80 6.63 12.91 11.26
N GLN A 81 5.99 11.79 10.93
CA GLN A 81 4.60 11.48 11.28
C GLN A 81 4.27 11.60 12.79
N GLN A 82 5.28 11.45 13.65
CA GLN A 82 5.12 11.58 15.11
C GLN A 82 4.97 13.04 15.55
N TYR A 83 5.20 14.00 14.64
CA TYR A 83 5.19 15.41 14.99
C TYR A 83 3.86 16.09 14.65
N GLY A 84 3.32 16.79 15.64
CA GLY A 84 2.04 17.48 15.61
C GLY A 84 1.88 18.30 16.89
N ASN A 85 0.92 19.23 16.94
CA ASN A 85 0.67 19.96 18.18
C ASN A 85 -0.40 19.23 19.02
N PRO A 86 -0.07 18.66 20.20
CA PRO A 86 -1.05 17.97 21.04
C PRO A 86 -2.21 18.86 21.51
N ALA A 87 -2.04 20.19 21.47
CA ALA A 87 -3.03 21.17 21.88
C ALA A 87 -3.97 21.61 20.73
N SER A 88 -3.77 21.11 19.50
CA SER A 88 -4.66 21.40 18.37
C SER A 88 -6.05 20.79 18.59
N THR A 89 -7.10 21.52 18.18
CA THR A 89 -8.48 21.03 18.26
C THR A 89 -8.71 19.82 17.36
N PHE A 90 -8.15 19.83 16.14
CA PHE A 90 -8.22 18.70 15.21
C PHE A 90 -7.51 17.45 15.75
N THR A 91 -6.30 17.63 16.27
CA THR A 91 -5.49 16.54 16.83
C THR A 91 -6.20 15.88 18.02
N ILE A 92 -6.80 16.69 18.91
CA ILE A 92 -7.58 16.18 20.05
C ILE A 92 -8.84 15.47 19.57
N ALA A 93 -9.61 16.08 18.67
CA ALA A 93 -10.89 15.55 18.20
C ALA A 93 -10.76 14.18 17.51
N ASN A 94 -9.61 13.91 16.88
CA ASN A 94 -9.33 12.65 16.18
C ASN A 94 -8.49 11.67 17.02
N GLY A 95 -8.26 11.93 18.31
CA GLY A 95 -7.61 10.99 19.21
C GLY A 95 -6.08 10.90 19.10
N SER A 96 -5.44 11.88 18.47
CA SER A 96 -3.99 11.90 18.24
C SER A 96 -3.20 12.68 19.30
N ALA A 97 -3.85 13.27 20.30
CA ALA A 97 -3.21 14.14 21.30
C ALA A 97 -2.11 13.43 22.13
N THR A 98 -2.20 12.12 22.30
CA THR A 98 -1.21 11.31 23.05
C THR A 98 -0.16 10.66 22.14
N SER A 99 -0.37 10.65 20.82
CA SER A 99 0.48 9.99 19.84
C SER A 99 1.33 10.95 19.01
N VAL A 100 1.05 12.25 19.07
CA VAL A 100 1.91 13.30 18.47
C VAL A 100 2.67 14.09 19.53
N ALA A 101 3.80 14.67 19.14
CA ALA A 101 4.56 15.61 19.95
C ALA A 101 5.03 16.80 19.11
N LEU A 102 5.31 17.94 19.72
CA LEU A 102 5.96 19.03 19.00
C LEU A 102 7.40 18.61 18.60
N PRO A 103 7.90 19.03 17.42
CA PRO A 103 9.30 18.80 17.06
C PRO A 103 10.27 19.36 18.10
N PRO A 104 11.48 18.77 18.24
CA PRO A 104 12.52 19.35 19.06
C PRO A 104 12.93 20.73 18.52
N THR A 105 13.51 21.58 19.37
CA THR A 105 13.90 22.96 19.00
C THR A 105 14.86 23.05 17.82
N SER A 106 15.68 22.01 17.60
CA SER A 106 16.57 21.91 16.43
C SER A 106 15.83 21.72 15.09
N ARG A 107 14.55 21.36 15.12
CA ARG A 107 13.66 21.17 13.98
C ARG A 107 12.33 21.90 14.19
N ASP A 108 12.38 23.03 14.91
CA ASP A 108 11.22 23.85 15.19
C ASP A 108 10.47 24.20 13.89
N ASN A 109 9.14 24.20 13.99
CA ASN A 109 8.28 24.34 12.85
C ASN A 109 7.08 25.24 13.19
N PRO A 110 7.04 26.48 12.70
CA PRO A 110 5.99 27.44 13.04
C PRO A 110 4.61 27.01 12.51
N ALA A 111 4.53 26.07 11.56
CA ALA A 111 3.25 25.59 11.05
C ALA A 111 2.41 24.84 12.11
N PHE A 112 3.02 24.32 13.17
CA PHE A 112 2.31 23.65 14.26
C PHE A 112 1.75 24.60 15.33
N ASP A 113 1.92 25.92 15.17
CA ASP A 113 1.49 26.86 16.19
C ASP A 113 -0.04 26.99 16.24
N VAL A 114 -0.60 27.00 17.45
CA VAL A 114 -2.04 27.14 17.70
C VAL A 114 -2.36 28.45 18.40
N LYS A 115 -1.35 29.25 18.76
CA LYS A 115 -1.55 30.54 19.43
C LYS A 115 -1.85 31.63 18.41
N PRO A 116 -2.68 32.63 18.76
CA PRO A 116 -2.80 33.83 17.96
C PRO A 116 -1.48 34.61 17.92
N THR A 117 -1.24 35.37 16.85
CA THR A 117 -0.04 36.18 16.66
C THR A 117 0.12 37.23 17.76
N SER A 118 -0.98 37.74 18.33
CA SER A 118 -0.99 38.64 19.49
C SER A 118 -0.39 38.01 20.76
N ALA A 119 -0.37 36.68 20.86
CA ALA A 119 0.24 35.92 21.95
C ALA A 119 1.60 35.31 21.56
N GLY A 120 2.23 35.83 20.50
CA GLY A 120 3.52 35.34 19.98
C GLY A 120 3.41 34.13 19.04
N GLY A 121 2.20 33.78 18.59
CA GLY A 121 1.99 32.69 17.64
C GLY A 121 2.58 32.98 16.27
N ARG A 122 3.05 31.94 15.58
CA ARG A 122 3.74 32.06 14.28
C ARG A 122 2.95 31.41 13.15
N TRP A 123 3.16 31.87 11.92
CA TRP A 123 2.69 31.20 10.71
C TRP A 123 3.92 30.79 9.90
N ALA A 124 3.87 29.64 9.22
CA ALA A 124 4.91 29.28 8.28
C ALA A 124 4.70 30.03 6.96
N SER A 125 5.74 30.63 6.41
CA SER A 125 5.66 31.33 5.11
C SER A 125 5.66 30.33 3.95
N VAL A 126 4.90 30.63 2.90
CA VAL A 126 5.02 29.90 1.63
C VAL A 126 6.32 30.33 0.94
N PRO A 127 7.15 29.40 0.42
CA PRO A 127 8.34 29.76 -0.36
C PRO A 127 7.99 30.63 -1.57
N LEU A 128 8.78 31.69 -1.81
CA LEU A 128 8.54 32.68 -2.87
C LEU A 128 8.63 32.11 -4.30
N THR A 129 9.01 30.85 -4.47
CA THR A 129 9.10 30.16 -5.76
C THR A 129 7.75 29.73 -6.33
N ASP A 130 6.70 29.75 -5.53
CA ASP A 130 5.42 29.08 -5.87
C ASP A 130 4.41 30.03 -6.53
N GLY A 131 4.85 31.21 -6.96
CA GLY A 131 4.01 32.21 -7.64
C GLY A 131 2.96 32.88 -6.74
N LEU A 132 2.99 32.61 -5.43
CA LEU A 132 2.07 33.18 -4.45
C LEU A 132 2.56 34.52 -3.89
N PRO A 133 1.64 35.37 -3.38
CA PRO A 133 2.00 36.60 -2.68
C PRO A 133 2.98 36.37 -1.53
N ALA A 134 3.91 37.29 -1.29
CA ALA A 134 4.95 37.15 -0.25
C ALA A 134 4.41 37.07 1.19
N ASN A 135 3.16 37.50 1.40
CA ASN A 135 2.42 37.41 2.66
C ASN A 135 1.61 36.10 2.80
N ALA A 136 1.69 35.19 1.82
CA ALA A 136 1.08 33.88 1.89
C ALA A 136 1.76 33.02 2.96
N SER A 137 0.95 32.41 3.81
CA SER A 137 1.43 31.62 4.94
C SER A 137 0.46 30.50 5.29
N PHE A 138 0.91 29.51 6.05
CA PHE A 138 0.11 28.34 6.43
C PHE A 138 0.39 27.85 7.85
N ARG A 139 -0.55 27.05 8.34
CA ARG A 139 -0.49 26.23 9.56
C ARG A 139 -1.10 24.87 9.28
N TYR A 140 -0.77 23.87 10.08
CA TYR A 140 -1.42 22.59 9.99
C TYR A 140 -1.55 21.86 11.32
N GLU A 141 -2.55 20.99 11.34
CA GLU A 141 -2.92 20.13 12.45
C GLU A 141 -2.91 18.68 11.98
N VAL A 142 -2.41 17.77 12.83
CA VAL A 142 -2.08 16.39 12.43
C VAL A 142 -2.91 15.39 13.22
N ASP A 143 -3.40 14.37 12.53
CA ASP A 143 -3.95 13.16 13.12
C ASP A 143 -3.22 11.92 12.58
N ASN A 144 -2.47 11.25 13.47
CA ASN A 144 -1.72 10.03 13.20
C ASN A 144 -2.33 8.79 13.87
N SER A 145 -3.57 8.87 14.38
CA SER A 145 -4.25 7.79 15.11
C SER A 145 -4.34 6.49 14.30
N LYS A 146 -4.42 6.62 12.96
CA LYS A 146 -4.47 5.52 12.02
C LYS A 146 -3.10 5.18 11.41
N TYR A 147 -2.10 6.03 11.57
CA TYR A 147 -0.80 5.86 10.93
C TYR A 147 -0.11 4.54 11.31
N ALA A 148 -0.17 4.16 12.60
CA ALA A 148 0.45 2.91 13.07
C ALA A 148 -0.29 1.65 12.58
N SER A 149 -1.61 1.74 12.36
CA SER A 149 -2.40 0.60 11.90
C SER A 149 -2.37 0.50 10.39
N ASN A 150 -2.62 1.58 9.65
CA ASN A 150 -2.81 1.56 8.21
C ASN A 150 -1.95 2.59 7.45
N GLY A 151 -0.92 3.19 8.05
CA GLY A 151 0.01 4.08 7.33
C GLY A 151 -0.61 5.35 6.73
N ILE A 152 -1.83 5.73 7.17
CA ILE A 152 -2.51 6.96 6.75
C ILE A 152 -2.36 8.03 7.81
N LEU A 153 -2.02 9.22 7.36
CA LEU A 153 -1.98 10.43 8.16
C LEU A 153 -3.05 11.39 7.66
N HIS A 154 -3.88 11.91 8.56
CA HIS A 154 -4.82 12.98 8.26
C HIS A 154 -4.17 14.33 8.61
N LEU A 155 -4.14 15.26 7.66
CA LEU A 155 -3.58 16.59 7.85
C LEU A 155 -4.66 17.63 7.55
N ARG A 156 -4.92 18.54 8.48
CA ARG A 156 -5.72 19.74 8.21
C ARG A 156 -4.78 20.93 8.03
N ALA A 157 -4.65 21.46 6.83
CA ALA A 157 -3.84 22.64 6.54
C ALA A 157 -4.72 23.87 6.39
N THR A 158 -4.32 24.99 6.99
CA THR A 158 -4.95 26.30 6.85
C THR A 158 -3.98 27.26 6.19
N GLY A 159 -4.37 27.82 5.05
CA GLY A 159 -3.64 28.87 4.36
C GLY A 159 -4.20 30.25 4.67
N LYS A 160 -3.33 31.26 4.62
CA LYS A 160 -3.62 32.66 4.93
C LYS A 160 -2.96 33.58 3.92
N VAL A 161 -3.72 34.52 3.39
CA VAL A 161 -3.24 35.72 2.69
C VAL A 161 -4.00 36.92 3.26
N ASP A 162 -3.26 37.91 3.76
CA ASP A 162 -3.80 39.07 4.47
C ASP A 162 -4.84 38.71 5.55
N THR A 163 -6.11 39.07 5.36
CA THR A 163 -7.20 38.81 6.31
C THR A 163 -7.98 37.54 6.01
N VAL A 164 -7.65 36.86 4.91
CA VAL A 164 -8.42 35.78 4.34
C VAL A 164 -7.77 34.44 4.68
N THR A 165 -8.56 33.45 5.10
CA THR A 165 -8.09 32.14 5.56
C THR A 165 -8.94 30.97 5.06
N ARG A 166 -8.28 29.92 4.57
CA ARG A 166 -8.90 28.73 3.94
C ARG A 166 -8.35 27.47 4.54
N SER A 167 -9.15 26.40 4.65
CA SER A 167 -8.66 25.12 5.18
C SER A 167 -9.00 23.94 4.28
N VAL A 168 -8.06 23.02 4.19
CA VAL A 168 -8.18 21.75 3.47
C VAL A 168 -7.81 20.60 4.41
N VAL A 169 -8.49 19.47 4.28
CA VAL A 169 -8.09 18.22 4.91
C VAL A 169 -7.55 17.29 3.82
N ALA A 170 -6.34 16.81 4.05
CA ALA A 170 -5.61 15.92 3.18
C ALA A 170 -5.37 14.57 3.86
N ASN A 171 -5.55 13.49 3.11
CA ASN A 171 -5.10 12.16 3.53
C ASN A 171 -3.73 11.91 2.90
N ILE A 172 -2.69 11.93 3.72
CA ILE A 172 -1.32 11.68 3.29
C ILE A 172 -1.00 10.21 3.58
N LYS A 173 -0.70 9.46 2.53
CA LYS A 173 -0.30 8.05 2.64
C LYS A 173 1.11 7.91 2.09
N GLN A 174 1.89 7.03 2.68
CA GLN A 174 3.15 6.61 2.07
C GLN A 174 2.85 5.98 0.70
N THR A 175 3.29 6.60 -0.40
CA THR A 175 3.27 6.03 -1.74
C THR A 175 4.24 4.85 -1.76
N GLY A 176 3.83 3.78 -2.42
CA GLY A 176 4.64 2.57 -2.50
C GLY A 176 4.05 1.56 -3.44
N PHE A 177 4.60 0.35 -3.39
CA PHE A 177 4.21 -0.76 -4.26
C PHE A 177 2.73 -1.16 -4.14
N THR A 178 2.03 -0.84 -3.04
CA THR A 178 0.59 -1.10 -2.90
C THR A 178 -0.29 -0.28 -3.85
N ASN A 179 0.25 0.72 -4.54
CA ASN A 179 -0.51 1.53 -5.51
C ASN A 179 -0.55 0.91 -6.91
N TYR A 180 0.22 -0.15 -7.12
CA TYR A 180 0.32 -0.85 -8.39
C TYR A 180 -0.30 -2.23 -8.26
N VAL A 181 -1.00 -2.66 -9.30
CA VAL A 181 -1.44 -4.07 -9.39
C VAL A 181 -0.23 -4.99 -9.57
N TYR A 182 0.83 -4.46 -10.18
CA TYR A 182 2.09 -5.13 -10.43
C TYR A 182 3.23 -4.14 -10.27
N PHE A 183 4.14 -4.47 -9.36
CA PHE A 183 5.43 -3.84 -9.14
C PHE A 183 6.53 -4.90 -9.16
N THR A 184 7.66 -4.60 -9.78
CA THR A 184 8.89 -5.41 -9.68
C THR A 184 10.11 -4.50 -9.65
N ASP A 185 11.17 -4.90 -8.94
CA ASP A 185 12.46 -4.21 -9.04
C ASP A 185 13.22 -4.68 -10.29
N TYR A 186 13.41 -5.99 -10.44
CA TYR A 186 14.08 -6.62 -11.59
C TYR A 186 13.10 -7.47 -12.43
N GLU A 187 13.03 -7.21 -13.73
CA GLU A 187 12.30 -8.00 -14.75
C GLU A 187 13.14 -9.19 -15.23
N GLU A 188 13.66 -9.98 -14.29
CA GLU A 188 14.40 -11.21 -14.55
C GLU A 188 14.00 -12.33 -13.59
N LEU A 189 14.24 -13.58 -14.01
CA LEU A 189 14.10 -14.74 -13.14
C LEU A 189 15.04 -14.63 -11.95
N ASP A 190 14.54 -14.97 -10.78
CA ASP A 190 15.34 -15.02 -9.57
C ASP A 190 16.45 -16.08 -9.70
N PRO A 191 17.75 -15.69 -9.64
CA PRO A 191 18.86 -16.62 -9.78
C PRO A 191 18.86 -17.74 -8.73
N THR A 192 18.44 -17.42 -7.50
CA THR A 192 18.47 -18.32 -6.34
C THR A 192 17.27 -19.26 -6.37
N LEU A 193 16.07 -18.73 -6.57
CA LEU A 193 14.83 -19.53 -6.64
C LEU A 193 14.61 -20.22 -7.97
N ASN A 194 15.45 -20.04 -8.98
CA ASN A 194 15.35 -20.82 -10.22
C ASN A 194 16.65 -21.58 -10.51
N ASN A 195 17.62 -21.55 -9.59
CA ASN A 195 18.95 -22.16 -9.73
C ASN A 195 19.57 -21.86 -11.10
N ILE A 196 19.51 -20.60 -11.51
CA ILE A 196 19.87 -20.11 -12.83
C ILE A 196 20.90 -18.98 -12.70
N ASN A 197 21.88 -18.96 -13.60
CA ASN A 197 22.91 -17.92 -13.59
C ASN A 197 22.44 -16.68 -14.36
N CYS A 198 21.71 -15.80 -13.66
CA CYS A 198 21.28 -14.50 -14.17
C CYS A 198 22.03 -13.39 -13.43
N ALA A 199 22.64 -12.47 -14.18
CA ALA A 199 23.36 -11.35 -13.61
C ALA A 199 22.36 -10.29 -13.14
N VAL A 200 22.26 -10.09 -11.82
CA VAL A 200 21.33 -9.14 -11.21
C VAL A 200 21.68 -7.72 -11.62
N ALA A 201 20.93 -7.19 -12.58
CA ALA A 201 21.15 -5.86 -13.15
C ALA A 201 19.92 -5.44 -13.96
N TYR A 202 19.63 -4.13 -13.99
CA TYR A 202 18.61 -3.59 -14.89
C TYR A 202 18.96 -3.85 -16.36
N ALA A 203 17.96 -4.17 -17.19
CA ALA A 203 18.14 -4.56 -18.59
C ALA A 203 18.69 -3.43 -19.46
N TRP A 204 18.49 -2.18 -19.06
CA TRP A 204 19.11 -1.02 -19.70
C TRP A 204 20.57 -0.78 -19.28
N ALA A 205 21.03 -1.43 -18.20
CA ALA A 205 22.39 -1.32 -17.69
C ALA A 205 23.27 -2.49 -18.13
N ALA A 206 22.69 -3.69 -18.30
CA ALA A 206 23.41 -4.88 -18.75
C ALA A 206 22.56 -5.76 -19.67
N THR A 207 23.22 -6.45 -20.62
CA THR A 207 22.55 -7.42 -21.49
C THR A 207 22.12 -8.65 -20.70
N ARG A 208 20.83 -9.00 -20.78
CA ARG A 208 20.30 -10.24 -20.18
C ARG A 208 20.40 -11.42 -21.12
N SER A 209 20.76 -12.57 -20.54
CA SER A 209 20.67 -13.85 -21.24
C SER A 209 19.21 -14.26 -21.47
N GLN A 210 18.94 -14.95 -22.58
CA GLN A 210 17.58 -15.30 -23.00
C GLN A 210 16.85 -16.22 -21.99
N ASN A 211 17.60 -17.06 -21.28
CA ASN A 211 17.08 -17.95 -20.24
C ASN A 211 16.66 -17.21 -18.95
N CYS A 212 17.04 -15.93 -18.80
CA CYS A 212 16.65 -15.09 -17.65
C CYS A 212 15.41 -14.25 -17.93
N LEU A 213 14.95 -14.19 -19.18
CA LEU A 213 13.84 -13.35 -19.61
C LEU A 213 12.50 -14.00 -19.30
N ILE A 214 11.59 -13.20 -18.76
CA ILE A 214 10.19 -13.57 -18.54
C ILE A 214 9.32 -12.63 -19.36
N ASN A 215 8.28 -13.18 -19.99
CA ASN A 215 7.48 -12.45 -20.95
C ASN A 215 6.07 -12.17 -20.43
N PHE A 216 5.56 -10.96 -20.66
CA PHE A 216 4.10 -10.75 -20.73
C PHE A 216 3.62 -11.24 -22.08
N ILE A 217 2.54 -12.03 -22.11
CA ILE A 217 2.11 -12.73 -23.34
C ILE A 217 0.66 -12.42 -23.68
N ALA A 218 0.25 -12.78 -24.88
CA ALA A 218 -1.16 -12.68 -25.29
C ALA A 218 -2.05 -13.47 -24.31
N GLY A 219 -3.17 -12.87 -23.90
CA GLY A 219 -4.04 -13.40 -22.85
C GLY A 219 -3.83 -12.76 -21.49
N ASP A 220 -2.61 -12.31 -21.16
CA ASP A 220 -2.36 -11.60 -19.91
C ASP A 220 -3.18 -10.29 -19.87
N THR A 221 -3.85 -10.02 -18.74
CA THR A 221 -4.65 -8.80 -18.53
C THR A 221 -4.33 -8.17 -17.17
N PHE A 222 -4.09 -6.86 -17.19
CA PHE A 222 -3.80 -6.04 -16.01
C PHE A 222 -4.80 -4.88 -15.95
N ASP A 223 -5.66 -4.90 -14.94
CA ASP A 223 -6.65 -3.87 -14.62
C ASP A 223 -6.19 -3.04 -13.42
N GLY A 224 -5.18 -2.22 -13.64
CA GLY A 224 -4.50 -1.48 -12.58
C GLY A 224 -3.19 -0.88 -13.06
N GLN A 225 -2.65 0.07 -12.31
CA GLN A 225 -1.36 0.67 -12.66
C GLN A 225 -0.25 -0.36 -12.56
N VAL A 226 0.67 -0.37 -13.52
CA VAL A 226 1.83 -1.26 -13.56
C VAL A 226 3.09 -0.42 -13.47
N HIS A 227 4.04 -0.85 -12.64
CA HIS A 227 5.35 -0.23 -12.53
C HIS A 227 6.45 -1.29 -12.51
N SER A 228 7.59 -0.95 -13.08
CA SER A 228 8.81 -1.74 -12.96
C SER A 228 9.98 -0.79 -12.79
N ASN A 229 10.89 -1.05 -11.84
CA ASN A 229 12.16 -0.33 -11.79
C ASN A 229 13.11 -0.74 -12.92
N ASP A 230 12.63 -1.51 -13.89
CA ASP A 230 13.40 -2.16 -14.94
C ASP A 230 12.65 -2.22 -16.29
N THR A 231 13.31 -2.69 -17.36
CA THR A 231 12.69 -2.83 -18.68
C THR A 231 11.76 -4.04 -18.72
N LEU A 232 10.45 -3.76 -18.73
CA LEU A 232 9.40 -4.75 -19.01
C LEU A 232 9.65 -5.46 -20.36
N ASN A 233 9.54 -6.79 -20.40
CA ASN A 233 9.58 -7.57 -21.65
C ASN A 233 8.18 -8.04 -22.07
N ILE A 234 7.58 -7.33 -23.02
CA ILE A 234 6.15 -7.42 -23.36
C ILE A 234 5.95 -8.00 -24.76
N CYS A 235 5.71 -9.31 -24.83
CA CYS A 235 5.39 -10.03 -26.06
C CYS A 235 3.90 -9.95 -26.43
N GLY A 236 3.04 -9.49 -25.53
CA GLY A 236 1.61 -9.27 -25.73
C GLY A 236 0.92 -8.89 -24.41
N GLY A 237 -0.41 -8.93 -24.42
CA GLY A 237 -1.24 -8.66 -23.23
C GLY A 237 -1.99 -7.33 -23.30
N THR A 238 -2.90 -7.14 -22.33
CA THR A 238 -3.74 -5.95 -22.21
C THR A 238 -3.48 -5.23 -20.89
N PHE A 239 -3.06 -3.97 -20.98
CA PHE A 239 -2.84 -3.06 -19.86
C PHE A 239 -3.89 -1.96 -19.91
N LYS A 240 -4.83 -1.98 -18.96
CA LYS A 240 -5.98 -1.07 -18.97
C LYS A 240 -5.66 0.31 -18.40
N GLN A 241 -4.69 0.38 -17.50
CA GLN A 241 -4.27 1.61 -16.84
C GLN A 241 -2.80 1.94 -17.16
N LYS A 242 -2.29 3.03 -16.59
CA LYS A 242 -0.95 3.54 -16.84
C LYS A 242 0.13 2.47 -16.55
N VAL A 243 1.06 2.33 -17.49
CA VAL A 243 2.27 1.52 -17.34
C VAL A 243 3.45 2.47 -17.19
N THR A 244 4.28 2.25 -16.18
CA THR A 244 5.45 3.07 -15.89
C THR A 244 6.68 2.21 -15.74
N THR A 245 7.84 2.78 -16.05
CA THR A 245 9.14 2.12 -15.82
C THR A 245 10.19 3.14 -15.42
N ALA A 246 11.16 2.74 -14.63
CA ALA A 246 12.33 3.58 -14.37
C ALA A 246 13.35 3.61 -15.52
N ASN A 247 13.06 2.96 -16.65
CA ASN A 247 13.95 2.91 -17.81
C ASN A 247 14.24 4.30 -18.37
N PRO A 248 15.48 4.81 -18.28
CA PRO A 248 15.80 6.11 -18.85
C PRO A 248 15.90 6.06 -20.37
N ASN A 249 16.04 4.87 -20.97
CA ASN A 249 16.44 4.69 -22.35
C ASN A 249 15.30 4.10 -23.19
N ALA A 250 14.64 4.96 -23.97
CA ALA A 250 13.71 4.50 -25.00
C ALA A 250 14.47 3.96 -26.22
N VAL A 251 14.25 2.71 -26.58
CA VAL A 251 14.85 2.07 -27.77
C VAL A 251 13.77 1.95 -28.85
N GLY A 252 14.01 2.54 -30.02
CA GLY A 252 13.00 2.59 -31.10
C GLY A 252 11.70 3.28 -30.68
N GLY A 253 11.77 4.24 -29.75
CA GLY A 253 10.61 4.94 -29.19
C GLY A 253 9.81 4.15 -28.15
N LYS A 254 10.28 2.96 -27.73
CA LYS A 254 9.62 2.11 -26.74
C LYS A 254 10.42 2.05 -25.45
N LEU A 255 9.73 2.07 -24.31
CA LEU A 255 10.31 1.89 -22.97
C LEU A 255 10.23 0.43 -22.47
N TYR A 256 9.79 -0.49 -23.33
CA TYR A 256 9.69 -1.92 -23.07
C TYR A 256 10.42 -2.69 -24.19
N SER A 257 10.84 -3.93 -23.89
CA SER A 257 11.46 -4.84 -24.85
C SER A 257 10.45 -5.89 -25.35
N GLN A 258 10.77 -6.53 -26.48
CA GLN A 258 9.99 -7.64 -27.04
C GLN A 258 10.95 -8.75 -27.49
N THR A 259 11.79 -9.19 -26.55
CA THR A 259 12.85 -10.16 -26.80
C THR A 259 12.39 -11.55 -26.40
N ASN A 260 12.82 -12.59 -27.13
CA ASN A 260 12.49 -13.99 -26.84
C ASN A 260 10.97 -14.29 -26.76
N CYS A 261 10.19 -13.64 -27.63
CA CYS A 261 8.75 -13.85 -27.71
C CYS A 261 8.41 -15.14 -28.46
N SER A 262 7.82 -16.11 -27.76
CA SER A 262 7.32 -17.35 -28.36
C SER A 262 6.24 -17.03 -29.39
N GLY A 263 6.44 -17.44 -30.64
CA GLY A 263 5.51 -17.12 -31.74
C GLY A 263 5.66 -15.72 -32.35
N GLY A 264 6.69 -14.96 -31.95
CA GLY A 264 6.98 -13.62 -32.44
C GLY A 264 6.47 -12.49 -31.53
N ALA A 265 6.89 -11.26 -31.81
CA ALA A 265 6.47 -10.09 -31.04
C ALA A 265 5.00 -9.74 -31.36
N GLY A 266 4.09 -10.09 -30.45
CA GLY A 266 2.70 -9.65 -30.53
C GLY A 266 2.55 -8.14 -30.24
N THR A 267 1.39 -7.59 -30.60
CA THR A 267 1.07 -6.18 -30.33
C THR A 267 0.41 -6.06 -28.95
N PRO A 268 1.08 -5.49 -27.93
CA PRO A 268 0.43 -5.22 -26.65
C PRO A 268 -0.62 -4.11 -26.79
N THR A 269 -1.66 -4.19 -25.95
CA THR A 269 -2.68 -3.14 -25.87
C THR A 269 -2.46 -2.29 -24.64
N PHE A 270 -2.21 -0.99 -24.83
CA PHE A 270 -2.14 0.00 -23.75
C PHE A 270 -3.31 0.98 -23.86
N GLN A 271 -4.31 0.84 -22.99
CA GLN A 271 -5.52 1.68 -23.06
C GLN A 271 -5.31 3.09 -22.49
N SER A 272 -4.31 3.27 -21.64
CA SER A 272 -3.95 4.55 -21.01
C SER A 272 -2.69 5.18 -21.63
N GLY A 273 -2.41 4.87 -22.90
CA GLY A 273 -1.22 5.34 -23.61
C GLY A 273 0.02 4.45 -23.41
N ALA A 274 1.05 4.68 -24.22
CA ALA A 274 2.28 3.90 -24.18
C ALA A 274 2.99 4.01 -22.82
N PRO A 275 3.82 3.02 -22.42
CA PRO A 275 4.58 3.11 -21.19
C PRO A 275 5.40 4.40 -21.09
N VAL A 276 5.45 5.00 -19.91
CA VAL A 276 6.18 6.26 -19.65
C VAL A 276 7.23 6.07 -18.56
N ASN A 277 8.23 6.95 -18.54
CA ASN A 277 9.24 6.95 -17.49
C ASN A 277 8.65 7.42 -16.15
N ALA A 278 9.08 6.82 -15.04
CA ALA A 278 8.80 7.24 -13.68
C ALA A 278 10.01 6.96 -12.77
N ALA A 279 10.07 7.59 -11.59
CA ALA A 279 11.16 7.35 -10.64
C ALA A 279 11.16 5.90 -10.12
N GLN A 280 12.35 5.41 -9.75
CA GLN A 280 12.52 4.11 -9.08
C GLN A 280 11.86 4.11 -7.70
N ILE A 281 11.24 2.99 -7.34
CA ILE A 281 10.65 2.75 -6.02
C ILE A 281 11.50 1.70 -5.31
N THR A 282 12.15 2.04 -4.21
CA THR A 282 13.06 1.10 -3.55
C THR A 282 12.29 0.05 -2.75
N MET A 283 12.62 -1.23 -2.96
CA MET A 283 12.05 -2.31 -2.16
C MET A 283 12.36 -2.16 -0.67
N PRO A 284 11.41 -2.52 0.21
CA PRO A 284 11.63 -2.44 1.64
C PRO A 284 12.72 -3.44 2.01
N PRO A 285 13.72 -3.06 2.85
CA PRO A 285 14.60 -4.07 3.40
C PRO A 285 13.76 -5.13 4.12
N PRO A 286 14.22 -6.38 4.24
CA PRO A 286 13.62 -7.37 5.12
C PRO A 286 13.67 -6.82 6.55
N GLN A 287 12.66 -6.05 6.93
CA GLN A 287 12.50 -5.68 8.31
C GLN A 287 12.01 -6.95 8.99
N ALA A 288 12.80 -7.44 9.94
CA ALA A 288 12.26 -8.35 10.94
C ALA A 288 11.17 -7.56 11.68
N GLN A 289 9.91 -7.69 11.23
CA GLN A 289 8.73 -7.12 11.88
C GLN A 289 8.47 -7.80 13.24
N LEU A 290 9.47 -8.44 13.84
CA LEU A 290 9.47 -8.93 15.21
C LEU A 290 9.14 -7.81 16.22
N ASP A 291 9.44 -6.56 15.90
CA ASP A 291 8.96 -5.41 16.68
C ASP A 291 7.43 -5.36 16.77
N GLN A 292 6.71 -5.74 15.72
CA GLN A 292 5.25 -5.68 15.67
C GLN A 292 4.56 -6.69 16.60
N VAL A 293 5.30 -7.64 17.18
CA VAL A 293 4.82 -8.64 18.15
C VAL A 293 5.44 -8.46 19.55
N ARG A 294 6.14 -7.35 19.77
CA ARG A 294 6.77 -7.01 21.06
C ARG A 294 5.86 -6.20 21.96
N THR A 295 5.86 -6.54 23.24
CA THR A 295 5.04 -5.91 24.29
C THR A 295 5.80 -4.85 25.10
N ASP A 296 7.14 -4.81 25.00
CA ASP A 296 8.01 -3.90 25.75
C ASP A 296 8.16 -2.50 25.15
N ILE A 297 7.58 -2.27 23.98
CA ILE A 297 7.66 -1.02 23.22
C ILE A 297 6.26 -0.42 22.93
N PRO A 298 5.40 -0.19 23.93
CA PRO A 298 4.00 0.21 23.74
C PRO A 298 3.83 1.56 23.03
N VAL A 299 4.85 2.43 23.03
CA VAL A 299 4.84 3.70 22.27
C VAL A 299 5.01 3.44 20.77
N LYS A 300 5.85 2.48 20.39
CA LYS A 300 6.13 2.13 18.99
C LYS A 300 5.09 1.14 18.44
N VAL A 301 4.65 0.20 19.27
CA VAL A 301 3.67 -0.84 18.92
C VAL A 301 2.62 -0.92 20.03
N PRO A 302 1.57 -0.06 19.98
CA PRO A 302 0.54 -0.02 21.01
C PRO A 302 -0.30 -1.30 21.10
N ILE A 303 -0.49 -1.97 19.98
CA ILE A 303 -1.27 -3.20 19.88
C ILE A 303 -0.38 -4.27 19.23
N PRO A 304 0.35 -5.08 20.00
CA PRO A 304 1.21 -6.12 19.43
C PRO A 304 0.39 -7.21 18.71
N GLY A 305 0.96 -7.75 17.63
CA GLY A 305 0.39 -8.84 16.85
C GLY A 305 0.61 -10.21 17.51
N CYS A 306 0.40 -11.26 16.74
CA CYS A 306 0.67 -12.64 17.15
C CYS A 306 1.92 -13.17 16.46
N LEU A 307 2.74 -13.89 17.21
CA LEU A 307 3.93 -14.60 16.77
C LEU A 307 3.66 -16.11 16.73
N TYR A 308 3.99 -16.74 15.61
CA TYR A 308 3.95 -18.18 15.41
C TYR A 308 5.34 -18.66 15.02
N THR A 309 5.75 -19.85 15.46
CA THR A 309 7.10 -20.38 15.27
C THR A 309 7.07 -21.66 14.46
N GLY A 310 8.04 -21.80 13.55
CA GLY A 310 8.15 -22.92 12.63
C GLY A 310 7.08 -22.88 11.53
N PRO A 311 6.95 -23.95 10.74
CA PRO A 311 5.94 -24.04 9.71
C PRO A 311 4.57 -23.86 10.36
N THR A 312 3.75 -23.01 9.75
CA THR A 312 2.46 -22.60 10.31
C THR A 312 1.39 -22.66 9.22
N LYS A 313 0.31 -23.39 9.46
CA LYS A 313 -0.86 -23.42 8.56
C LYS A 313 -1.95 -22.50 9.10
N ILE A 314 -2.48 -21.62 8.24
CA ILE A 314 -3.57 -20.69 8.54
C ILE A 314 -4.71 -20.91 7.55
N THR A 315 -5.85 -21.36 8.05
CA THR A 315 -7.07 -21.54 7.24
C THR A 315 -8.16 -20.56 7.68
N PHE A 316 -8.54 -19.65 6.78
CA PHE A 316 -9.61 -18.69 7.00
C PHE A 316 -10.98 -19.31 6.75
N SER A 317 -11.93 -18.99 7.62
CA SER A 317 -13.32 -19.42 7.49
C SER A 317 -14.27 -18.42 8.12
N VAL A 318 -15.50 -18.40 7.63
CA VAL A 318 -16.60 -17.64 8.22
C VAL A 318 -17.67 -18.62 8.68
N SER A 319 -18.12 -18.48 9.92
CA SER A 319 -19.20 -19.32 10.49
C SER A 319 -20.24 -18.40 11.11
N GLY A 320 -21.42 -18.35 10.48
CA GLY A 320 -22.42 -17.33 10.80
C GLY A 320 -21.88 -15.93 10.47
N SER A 321 -21.94 -15.01 11.43
CA SER A 321 -21.37 -13.66 11.31
C SER A 321 -19.94 -13.53 11.84
N THR A 322 -19.36 -14.61 12.37
CA THR A 322 -18.02 -14.56 12.99
C THR A 322 -16.97 -15.08 12.02
N ALA A 323 -15.94 -14.26 11.83
CA ALA A 323 -14.76 -14.60 11.05
C ALA A 323 -13.71 -15.29 11.91
N TYR A 324 -13.09 -16.33 11.38
CA TYR A 324 -12.08 -17.13 12.06
C TYR A 324 -10.85 -17.37 11.20
N MET A 325 -9.70 -17.46 11.85
CA MET A 325 -8.52 -18.16 11.32
C MET A 325 -8.26 -19.40 12.18
N THR A 326 -8.04 -20.53 11.54
CA THR A 326 -7.57 -21.75 12.23
C THR A 326 -6.07 -21.82 12.07
N VAL A 327 -5.33 -21.82 13.18
CA VAL A 327 -3.85 -21.79 13.17
C VAL A 327 -3.31 -23.10 13.72
N LEU A 328 -2.50 -23.76 12.92
CA LEU A 328 -1.67 -24.90 13.31
C LEU A 328 -0.21 -24.46 13.27
N SER A 329 0.40 -24.31 14.45
CA SER A 329 1.80 -23.90 14.61
C SER A 329 2.44 -24.66 15.79
N PRO A 330 2.84 -25.93 15.58
CA PRO A 330 3.24 -26.83 16.67
C PRO A 330 4.47 -26.39 17.45
N TRP A 331 5.38 -25.64 16.84
CA TRP A 331 6.63 -25.20 17.48
C TRP A 331 6.47 -23.93 18.32
N THR A 332 5.30 -23.29 18.30
CA THR A 332 5.08 -22.07 19.08
C THR A 332 5.09 -22.36 20.58
N LYS A 333 5.93 -21.64 21.35
CA LYS A 333 5.92 -21.65 22.82
C LYS A 333 5.34 -20.36 23.40
N LYS A 334 5.64 -19.23 22.77
CA LYS A 334 5.20 -17.87 23.09
C LYS A 334 4.65 -17.21 21.83
N THR A 335 3.50 -16.54 21.96
CA THR A 335 2.84 -15.86 20.85
C THR A 335 3.06 -14.34 20.87
N GLN A 336 3.78 -13.81 21.85
CA GLN A 336 4.30 -12.44 21.85
C GLN A 336 5.65 -12.39 22.54
N LEU A 337 6.48 -11.41 22.18
CA LEU A 337 7.78 -11.18 22.81
C LEU A 337 7.68 -10.08 23.86
N SER A 338 8.50 -10.17 24.90
CA SER A 338 8.54 -9.20 26.02
C SER A 338 9.86 -8.44 26.10
N ASN A 339 10.75 -8.63 25.13
CA ASN A 339 11.95 -7.83 24.95
C ASN A 339 12.48 -7.96 23.51
N GLY A 340 13.34 -7.02 23.10
CA GLY A 340 14.00 -7.05 21.79
C GLY A 340 15.00 -8.18 21.58
N ALA A 341 15.49 -8.81 22.65
CA ALA A 341 16.39 -9.96 22.57
C ALA A 341 15.63 -11.30 22.38
N ALA A 342 14.29 -11.26 22.35
CA ALA A 342 13.41 -12.42 22.26
C ALA A 342 13.65 -13.50 23.35
N THR A 343 14.23 -13.13 24.51
CA THR A 343 14.53 -14.10 25.59
C THR A 343 13.35 -14.35 26.53
N ALA A 344 12.30 -13.53 26.42
CA ALA A 344 11.07 -13.68 27.20
C ALA A 344 9.85 -13.38 26.31
N GLY A 345 8.70 -13.94 26.69
CA GLY A 345 7.45 -13.77 25.95
C GLY A 345 6.22 -14.22 26.71
N THR A 346 5.06 -13.84 26.19
CA THR A 346 3.73 -14.16 26.71
C THR A 346 2.92 -14.96 25.69
N ALA A 347 1.76 -15.47 26.11
CA ALA A 347 0.84 -16.20 25.24
C ALA A 347 -0.60 -15.72 25.45
N PRO A 348 -0.96 -14.50 24.99
CA PRO A 348 -2.32 -13.99 25.17
C PRO A 348 -3.34 -14.84 24.40
N ALA A 349 -4.52 -15.02 24.99
CA ALA A 349 -5.55 -15.93 24.46
C ALA A 349 -6.02 -15.56 23.04
N PHE A 350 -5.99 -14.29 22.66
CA PHE A 350 -6.38 -13.86 21.31
C PHE A 350 -5.42 -14.34 20.21
N CYS A 351 -4.19 -14.75 20.56
CA CYS A 351 -3.24 -15.36 19.64
C CYS A 351 -3.32 -16.88 19.59
N GLY A 352 -4.20 -17.49 20.39
CA GLY A 352 -4.26 -18.92 20.62
C GLY A 352 -3.35 -19.39 21.75
N THR A 353 -3.52 -20.65 22.12
CA THR A 353 -2.87 -21.36 23.20
C THR A 353 -1.77 -22.25 22.63
N PRO A 354 -0.50 -21.97 22.92
CA PRO A 354 0.61 -22.86 22.60
C PRO A 354 0.40 -24.28 23.13
N GLY A 355 0.96 -25.27 22.44
CA GLY A 355 1.00 -26.65 22.92
C GLY A 355 1.88 -26.80 24.15
N ASP A 356 1.51 -27.69 25.07
CA ASP A 356 2.41 -28.10 26.15
C ASP A 356 3.39 -29.15 25.57
N PRO A 357 4.70 -28.86 25.54
CA PRO A 357 5.69 -29.77 24.97
C PRO A 357 5.74 -31.12 25.71
N THR A 358 5.30 -31.16 26.96
CA THR A 358 5.28 -32.36 27.82
C THR A 358 4.02 -33.20 27.65
N LYS A 359 3.07 -32.82 26.78
CA LYS A 359 1.82 -33.54 26.53
C LYS A 359 1.82 -34.22 25.16
N THR A 360 1.08 -35.32 25.04
CA THR A 360 0.88 -35.98 23.74
C THR A 360 -0.01 -35.14 22.83
N GLN A 361 -0.04 -35.47 21.54
CA GLN A 361 -0.90 -34.81 20.56
C GLN A 361 -2.38 -34.80 20.98
N ALA A 362 -2.90 -35.93 21.46
CA ALA A 362 -4.30 -36.03 21.92
C ALA A 362 -4.58 -35.14 23.14
N GLN A 363 -3.59 -34.96 24.03
CA GLN A 363 -3.72 -34.10 25.21
C GLN A 363 -3.57 -32.61 24.88
N ASN A 364 -2.97 -32.29 23.73
CA ASN A 364 -2.87 -30.94 23.18
C ASN A 364 -4.01 -30.59 22.21
N ALA A 365 -5.10 -31.37 22.19
CA ALA A 365 -6.26 -31.10 21.36
C ALA A 365 -6.82 -29.67 21.58
N GLY A 366 -7.15 -28.97 20.50
CA GLY A 366 -7.62 -27.59 20.52
C GLY A 366 -6.56 -26.52 20.82
N THR A 367 -5.27 -26.87 20.87
CA THR A 367 -4.15 -25.92 20.96
C THR A 367 -3.55 -25.66 19.58
N LEU A 368 -2.61 -24.71 19.50
CA LEU A 368 -1.81 -24.47 18.28
C LEU A 368 -0.99 -25.69 17.82
N SER A 369 -0.80 -26.70 18.69
CA SER A 369 -0.06 -27.93 18.39
C SER A 369 -0.94 -29.14 18.06
N ASP A 370 -2.25 -28.93 17.96
CA ASP A 370 -3.21 -29.98 17.62
C ASP A 370 -3.16 -30.36 16.13
N VAL A 371 -2.16 -31.14 15.74
CA VAL A 371 -2.00 -31.59 14.35
C VAL A 371 -3.17 -32.47 13.90
N ALA A 372 -3.84 -33.19 14.82
CA ALA A 372 -4.95 -34.07 14.47
C ALA A 372 -6.25 -33.28 14.19
N GLY A 373 -6.51 -32.25 15.00
CA GLY A 373 -7.63 -31.33 14.84
C GLY A 373 -7.39 -30.20 13.83
N GLY A 374 -6.17 -30.09 13.28
CA GLY A 374 -5.81 -29.04 12.32
C GLY A 374 -5.48 -27.69 12.96
N GLY A 375 -5.17 -27.67 14.27
CA GLY A 375 -4.81 -26.49 15.04
C GLY A 375 -5.96 -25.91 15.85
N GLN A 376 -5.84 -24.64 16.21
CA GLN A 376 -6.83 -23.92 17.02
C GLN A 376 -7.56 -22.86 16.20
N LYS A 377 -8.88 -22.80 16.37
CA LYS A 377 -9.74 -21.79 15.76
C LYS A 377 -9.76 -20.51 16.59
N ILE A 378 -9.40 -19.38 15.97
CA ILE A 378 -9.25 -18.05 16.60
C ILE A 378 -10.15 -17.06 15.87
N ALA A 379 -10.91 -16.25 16.62
CA ALA A 379 -11.76 -15.20 16.04
C ALA A 379 -10.92 -14.01 15.54
N ILE A 380 -11.22 -13.51 14.35
CA ILE A 380 -10.49 -12.40 13.69
C ILE A 380 -11.40 -11.27 13.22
N GLY A 381 -12.70 -11.33 13.55
CA GLY A 381 -13.64 -10.26 13.22
C GLY A 381 -13.39 -8.97 14.02
N PRO A 382 -14.18 -7.90 13.79
CA PRO A 382 -13.94 -6.56 14.35
C PRO A 382 -13.81 -6.45 15.88
N ALA A 383 -14.36 -7.43 16.63
CA ALA A 383 -14.24 -7.48 18.09
C ALA A 383 -12.92 -8.12 18.58
N SER A 384 -12.12 -8.70 17.68
CA SER A 384 -10.85 -9.34 18.00
C SER A 384 -9.69 -8.35 18.00
N GLN A 385 -8.71 -8.52 18.90
CA GLN A 385 -7.47 -7.76 18.88
C GLN A 385 -6.58 -8.05 17.65
N LEU A 386 -6.91 -9.11 16.90
CA LEU A 386 -6.27 -9.43 15.62
C LEU A 386 -6.85 -8.67 14.44
N TYR A 387 -8.00 -8.01 14.60
CA TYR A 387 -8.53 -7.10 13.59
C TYR A 387 -7.63 -5.85 13.51
N ASN A 388 -7.30 -5.43 12.29
CA ASN A 388 -6.30 -4.41 11.99
C ASN A 388 -4.90 -4.68 12.59
N ASN A 389 -4.47 -5.95 12.59
CA ASN A 389 -3.22 -6.36 13.21
C ASN A 389 -2.44 -7.37 12.34
N LEU A 390 -1.39 -7.97 12.90
CA LEU A 390 -0.42 -8.82 12.23
C LEU A 390 -0.37 -10.22 12.86
N ALA A 391 -0.26 -11.25 12.02
CA ALA A 391 0.28 -12.56 12.37
C ALA A 391 1.68 -12.71 11.74
N TYR A 392 2.71 -12.85 12.57
CA TYR A 392 4.09 -13.04 12.15
C TYR A 392 4.49 -14.50 12.36
N VAL A 393 5.11 -15.12 11.36
CA VAL A 393 5.62 -16.49 11.41
C VAL A 393 7.14 -16.45 11.33
N GLN A 394 7.79 -16.85 12.42
CA GLN A 394 9.25 -16.95 12.51
C GLN A 394 9.71 -18.40 12.34
N GLY A 395 10.96 -18.60 11.92
CA GLY A 395 11.62 -19.90 12.00
C GLY A 395 11.83 -20.34 13.44
N VAL A 396 12.07 -21.63 13.66
CA VAL A 396 12.48 -22.13 14.97
C VAL A 396 13.86 -21.57 15.29
N PRO A 397 14.00 -20.71 16.33
CA PRO A 397 15.26 -20.06 16.63
C PRO A 397 16.35 -21.07 16.99
N SER A 398 17.59 -20.77 16.58
CA SER A 398 18.78 -21.56 16.92
C SER A 398 19.42 -21.14 18.25
N ASP A 399 19.18 -19.91 18.70
CA ASP A 399 19.69 -19.41 19.98
C ASP A 399 18.92 -20.01 21.16
N SER A 400 19.63 -20.74 22.01
CA SER A 400 19.10 -21.36 23.24
C SER A 400 18.48 -20.39 24.24
N ALA A 401 18.85 -19.10 24.19
CA ALA A 401 18.26 -18.08 25.06
C ALA A 401 16.89 -17.59 24.57
N ASN A 402 16.50 -17.87 23.33
CA ASN A 402 15.25 -17.41 22.75
C ASN A 402 14.04 -18.12 23.38
N ALA A 403 12.98 -17.38 23.68
CA ALA A 403 11.77 -17.90 24.32
C ALA A 403 11.02 -18.97 23.49
N ASN A 404 11.23 -18.97 22.17
CA ASN A 404 10.67 -19.92 21.21
C ASN A 404 11.70 -20.96 20.72
N TYR A 405 12.88 -21.02 21.32
CA TYR A 405 13.92 -22.00 20.99
C TYR A 405 13.46 -23.46 21.16
N TRP A 406 13.93 -24.33 20.27
CA TRP A 406 13.87 -25.79 20.45
C TRP A 406 15.21 -26.43 20.12
N ALA A 407 15.69 -27.30 21.02
CA ALA A 407 16.83 -28.15 20.76
C ALA A 407 16.63 -28.99 19.49
N SER A 408 17.71 -29.26 18.74
CA SER A 408 17.66 -30.05 17.50
C SER A 408 17.13 -31.48 17.71
N SER A 409 17.29 -32.03 18.92
CA SER A 409 16.80 -33.35 19.32
C SER A 409 15.37 -33.37 19.88
N ALA A 410 14.68 -32.23 19.90
CA ALA A 410 13.34 -32.11 20.46
C ALA A 410 12.31 -31.72 19.39
N SER A 411 11.09 -32.22 19.53
CA SER A 411 9.93 -31.82 18.75
C SER A 411 8.67 -31.69 19.64
N PRO A 412 7.64 -30.97 19.17
CA PRO A 412 6.38 -30.84 19.90
C PRO A 412 5.68 -32.16 20.23
N ASN A 413 4.69 -32.09 21.10
CA ASN A 413 3.83 -33.22 21.48
C ASN A 413 4.58 -34.42 22.09
N GLN A 414 5.41 -34.22 23.12
CA GLN A 414 6.32 -35.23 23.71
C GLN A 414 7.25 -35.88 22.66
N ASN A 415 7.85 -35.08 21.79
CA ASN A 415 8.61 -35.55 20.63
C ASN A 415 7.81 -36.43 19.64
N GLY A 416 6.47 -36.38 19.70
CA GLY A 416 5.58 -37.10 18.80
C GLY A 416 5.33 -36.39 17.48
N PHE A 417 5.64 -35.08 17.39
CA PHE A 417 5.59 -34.37 16.12
C PHE A 417 6.71 -34.81 15.18
N THR A 418 6.35 -35.23 13.97
CA THR A 418 7.29 -35.77 12.98
C THR A 418 7.37 -34.87 11.76
N CYS A 419 8.60 -34.63 11.30
CA CYS A 419 8.92 -33.78 10.15
C CYS A 419 8.76 -34.54 8.83
N VAL A 420 7.54 -35.02 8.59
CA VAL A 420 7.20 -35.82 7.41
C VAL A 420 6.04 -35.17 6.64
N GLY A 421 5.93 -35.52 5.36
CA GLY A 421 4.79 -35.16 4.52
C GLY A 421 3.53 -35.94 4.88
N THR A 422 2.48 -35.75 4.08
CA THR A 422 1.19 -36.46 4.25
C THR A 422 1.34 -37.99 4.18
N ASP A 423 2.34 -38.49 3.45
CA ASP A 423 2.63 -39.92 3.32
C ASP A 423 3.27 -40.54 4.58
N THR A 424 3.57 -39.74 5.60
CA THR A 424 4.25 -40.10 6.86
C THR A 424 5.68 -40.64 6.70
N LYS A 425 6.27 -40.53 5.50
CA LYS A 425 7.56 -41.13 5.16
C LYS A 425 8.54 -40.12 4.58
N SER A 426 8.08 -39.36 3.59
CA SER A 426 8.90 -38.35 2.92
C SER A 426 9.20 -37.22 3.88
N SER A 427 10.43 -36.69 3.84
CA SER A 427 10.79 -35.50 4.61
C SER A 427 9.82 -34.36 4.26
N GLY A 428 9.32 -33.69 5.28
CA GLY A 428 8.35 -32.61 5.12
C GLY A 428 8.26 -31.73 6.34
N ASN A 429 7.24 -30.87 6.36
CA ASN A 429 7.06 -29.89 7.42
C ASN A 429 6.17 -30.39 8.58
N GLY A 430 5.64 -31.62 8.50
CA GLY A 430 4.71 -32.17 9.50
C GLY A 430 3.31 -31.56 9.48
N LEU A 431 3.02 -30.67 8.52
CA LEU A 431 1.71 -30.02 8.33
C LEU A 431 0.94 -30.53 7.10
N GLY A 432 1.41 -31.63 6.51
CA GLY A 432 0.83 -32.22 5.30
C GLY A 432 1.57 -31.87 4.01
N TYR A 433 2.73 -31.21 4.09
CA TYR A 433 3.58 -30.93 2.92
C TYR A 433 4.93 -31.64 3.04
N PRO A 434 5.38 -32.36 2.01
CA PRO A 434 4.69 -32.59 0.74
C PRO A 434 3.41 -33.43 0.87
N VAL A 435 2.53 -33.33 -0.12
CA VAL A 435 1.42 -34.28 -0.26
C VAL A 435 1.92 -35.63 -0.76
N VAL A 436 1.08 -36.66 -0.66
CA VAL A 436 1.44 -38.02 -1.08
C VAL A 436 1.88 -38.01 -2.54
N ASN A 437 3.08 -38.57 -2.80
CA ASN A 437 3.72 -38.68 -4.12
C ASN A 437 4.01 -37.34 -4.83
N GLU A 438 4.11 -36.24 -4.08
CA GLU A 438 4.52 -34.94 -4.64
C GLU A 438 6.01 -34.95 -5.02
N VAL A 439 6.31 -34.39 -6.20
CA VAL A 439 7.68 -34.06 -6.62
C VAL A 439 8.00 -32.66 -6.15
N VAL A 440 8.82 -32.55 -5.11
CA VAL A 440 9.25 -31.27 -4.56
C VAL A 440 10.57 -30.84 -5.23
N PRO A 441 10.63 -29.64 -5.84
CA PRO A 441 11.87 -29.05 -6.33
C PRO A 441 12.89 -28.88 -5.20
N SER A 442 14.17 -28.95 -5.54
CA SER A 442 15.27 -28.91 -4.57
C SER A 442 15.37 -27.61 -3.75
N ILE A 443 14.82 -26.51 -4.28
CA ILE A 443 14.91 -25.14 -3.77
C ILE A 443 13.69 -24.69 -2.96
N ALA A 444 12.52 -25.28 -3.19
CA ALA A 444 11.25 -24.92 -2.56
C ALA A 444 10.80 -26.03 -1.60
N LYS A 445 11.73 -26.46 -0.74
CA LYS A 445 11.50 -27.56 0.21
C LYS A 445 10.65 -27.10 1.38
N TYR A 446 9.74 -27.97 1.80
CA TYR A 446 8.95 -27.80 3.02
C TYR A 446 9.79 -28.14 4.24
N ASP A 447 10.47 -27.14 4.80
CA ASP A 447 11.30 -27.33 5.98
C ASP A 447 10.44 -27.33 7.26
N CYS A 448 10.75 -28.26 8.16
CA CYS A 448 10.01 -28.48 9.40
C CYS A 448 10.27 -27.43 10.49
N ARG A 449 11.26 -26.57 10.30
CA ARG A 449 11.70 -25.54 11.23
C ARG A 449 11.78 -24.16 10.59
N ALA A 450 11.58 -24.02 9.28
CA ALA A 450 11.49 -22.71 8.63
C ALA A 450 10.26 -21.93 9.07
N GLY A 451 10.34 -20.60 9.00
CA GLY A 451 9.25 -19.67 9.27
C GLY A 451 8.27 -19.56 8.11
N ASP A 452 7.81 -20.70 7.60
CA ASP A 452 6.91 -20.77 6.45
C ASP A 452 5.45 -20.69 6.89
N VAL A 453 4.64 -19.94 6.13
CA VAL A 453 3.19 -19.91 6.32
C VAL A 453 2.47 -20.57 5.14
N PHE A 454 1.46 -21.38 5.42
CA PHE A 454 0.60 -22.03 4.44
C PHE A 454 -0.81 -21.51 4.63
N VAL A 455 -1.31 -20.73 3.66
CA VAL A 455 -2.52 -19.93 3.85
C VAL A 455 -3.58 -20.21 2.76
N GLU A 456 -4.83 -20.35 3.20
CA GLU A 456 -6.00 -20.53 2.34
C GLU A 456 -7.31 -20.13 3.02
N GLY A 457 -8.39 -20.02 2.25
CA GLY A 457 -9.76 -19.91 2.75
C GLY A 457 -10.46 -18.61 2.36
N THR A 458 -11.56 -18.34 3.06
CA THR A 458 -12.38 -17.13 2.91
C THR A 458 -12.21 -16.25 4.14
N MET A 459 -11.65 -15.07 3.96
CA MET A 459 -11.31 -14.12 5.02
C MET A 459 -12.39 -13.05 5.18
N HIS A 460 -12.72 -12.72 6.43
CA HIS A 460 -13.53 -11.56 6.78
C HIS A 460 -12.87 -10.75 7.90
N SER A 461 -11.87 -9.94 7.55
CA SER A 461 -11.06 -9.17 8.50
C SER A 461 -10.18 -8.15 7.75
N SER A 462 -9.41 -7.37 8.50
CA SER A 462 -8.30 -6.56 8.00
C SER A 462 -7.05 -6.99 8.75
N MET A 463 -6.10 -7.68 8.10
CA MET A 463 -4.89 -8.17 8.78
C MET A 463 -3.72 -8.41 7.82
N THR A 464 -2.50 -8.48 8.36
CA THR A 464 -1.31 -8.93 7.61
C THR A 464 -0.83 -10.27 8.14
N ILE A 465 -0.44 -11.16 7.23
CA ILE A 465 0.35 -12.36 7.52
C ILE A 465 1.76 -12.10 6.99
N ASN A 466 2.76 -12.22 7.85
CA ASN A 466 4.16 -12.04 7.49
C ASN A 466 4.97 -13.28 7.86
N ALA A 467 5.58 -13.92 6.87
CA ALA A 467 6.50 -15.04 7.04
C ALA A 467 7.95 -14.56 6.94
N GLU A 468 8.77 -14.95 7.93
CA GLU A 468 10.23 -14.75 7.93
C GLU A 468 10.91 -15.47 6.75
N HIS A 469 10.30 -16.54 6.23
CA HIS A 469 10.79 -17.27 5.06
C HIS A 469 9.77 -17.24 3.91
N PHE A 470 9.04 -18.34 3.66
CA PHE A 470 8.11 -18.42 2.53
C PHE A 470 6.64 -18.30 2.94
N ALA A 471 5.86 -17.61 2.11
CA ALA A 471 4.41 -17.60 2.20
C ALA A 471 3.79 -18.43 1.06
N TRP A 472 3.18 -19.55 1.39
CA TRP A 472 2.54 -20.48 0.49
C TRP A 472 1.03 -20.24 0.42
N ILE A 473 0.54 -19.93 -0.76
CA ILE A 473 -0.90 -19.84 -1.06
C ILE A 473 -1.35 -21.21 -1.52
N THR A 474 -1.93 -21.99 -0.60
CA THR A 474 -2.23 -23.41 -0.83
C THR A 474 -3.60 -23.64 -1.46
N GLY A 475 -4.54 -22.75 -1.18
CA GLY A 475 -5.92 -22.80 -1.68
C GLY A 475 -6.35 -21.49 -2.33
N LYS A 476 -7.65 -21.30 -2.46
CA LYS A 476 -8.23 -19.98 -2.75
C LYS A 476 -7.95 -19.05 -1.57
N LEU A 477 -7.75 -17.78 -1.86
CA LEU A 477 -7.73 -16.71 -0.86
C LEU A 477 -8.72 -15.66 -1.32
N VAL A 478 -9.88 -15.59 -0.68
CA VAL A 478 -10.95 -14.69 -1.12
C VAL A 478 -11.50 -13.91 0.06
N TYR A 479 -11.95 -12.69 -0.22
CA TYR A 479 -12.68 -11.88 0.75
C TYR A 479 -14.14 -12.31 0.82
N GLN A 480 -14.70 -12.32 2.03
CA GLN A 480 -16.14 -12.47 2.23
C GLN A 480 -16.87 -11.18 1.86
N ASP A 481 -16.29 -10.04 2.24
CA ASP A 481 -16.74 -8.69 1.98
C ASP A 481 -15.66 -7.92 1.23
N ALA A 482 -15.83 -7.85 -0.09
CA ALA A 482 -14.93 -7.13 -0.98
C ALA A 482 -14.93 -5.59 -0.79
N ALA A 483 -15.77 -5.03 0.09
CA ALA A 483 -15.75 -3.61 0.44
C ALA A 483 -14.86 -3.33 1.66
N ASN A 484 -14.77 -4.24 2.63
CA ASN A 484 -14.10 -3.97 3.92
C ASN A 484 -12.90 -4.88 4.22
N ASP A 485 -12.83 -6.08 3.64
CA ASP A 485 -11.79 -7.05 3.99
C ASP A 485 -10.46 -6.78 3.29
N ILE A 486 -9.37 -6.78 4.03
CA ILE A 486 -8.02 -6.47 3.51
C ILE A 486 -7.00 -7.45 4.09
N LEU A 487 -6.31 -8.18 3.21
CA LEU A 487 -5.21 -9.07 3.56
C LEU A 487 -3.90 -8.52 3.02
N GLY A 488 -2.92 -8.36 3.90
CA GLY A 488 -1.51 -8.26 3.54
C GLY A 488 -0.88 -9.65 3.62
N LEU A 489 -0.18 -10.08 2.58
CA LEU A 489 0.58 -11.33 2.59
C LEU A 489 2.03 -11.03 2.24
N VAL A 490 2.92 -11.29 3.21
CA VAL A 490 4.35 -11.01 3.09
C VAL A 490 5.13 -12.30 3.23
N GLY A 491 6.02 -12.57 2.28
CA GLY A 491 7.08 -13.56 2.40
C GLY A 491 8.43 -12.87 2.31
N ALA A 492 9.19 -12.83 3.39
CA ALA A 492 10.49 -12.17 3.39
C ALA A 492 11.47 -12.83 2.40
N GLY A 493 11.37 -14.16 2.25
CA GLY A 493 11.93 -14.87 1.12
C GLY A 493 11.08 -14.65 -0.12
N ALA A 494 10.02 -15.44 -0.27
CA ALA A 494 9.21 -15.56 -1.48
C ALA A 494 7.74 -15.77 -1.14
N VAL A 495 6.85 -15.45 -2.09
CA VAL A 495 5.44 -15.82 -2.02
C VAL A 495 5.14 -16.83 -3.13
N TRP A 496 4.78 -18.04 -2.74
CA TRP A 496 4.54 -19.15 -3.64
C TRP A 496 3.05 -19.40 -3.84
N VAL A 497 2.60 -19.48 -5.09
CA VAL A 497 1.32 -20.12 -5.41
C VAL A 497 1.55 -21.61 -5.51
N TRP A 498 0.95 -22.38 -4.60
CA TRP A 498 1.16 -23.82 -4.52
C TRP A 498 0.51 -24.54 -5.70
N ASN A 499 1.32 -25.25 -6.47
CA ASN A 499 0.92 -26.04 -7.63
C ASN A 499 1.78 -27.32 -7.68
N PRO A 500 1.39 -28.35 -6.91
CA PRO A 500 2.15 -29.58 -6.75
C PRO A 500 2.02 -30.46 -8.00
N ILE A 501 3.09 -31.21 -8.30
CA ILE A 501 3.06 -32.29 -9.29
C ILE A 501 3.06 -33.61 -8.53
N VAL A 502 2.02 -34.42 -8.72
CA VAL A 502 1.91 -35.74 -8.08
C VAL A 502 2.12 -36.84 -9.11
N CYS A 503 2.98 -37.81 -8.79
CA CYS A 503 3.20 -38.98 -9.65
C CYS A 503 2.32 -40.17 -9.21
N THR A 504 1.75 -40.90 -10.17
CA THR A 504 0.91 -42.10 -9.90
C THR A 504 1.74 -43.33 -9.47
N ASN A 505 3.02 -43.40 -9.85
CA ASN A 505 3.97 -44.44 -9.44
C ASN A 505 5.36 -43.81 -9.16
N PRO A 506 5.67 -43.40 -7.91
CA PRO A 506 7.02 -42.98 -7.56
C PRO A 506 7.93 -44.22 -7.51
N THR A 507 8.92 -44.31 -8.39
CA THR A 507 9.93 -45.37 -8.29
C THR A 507 10.99 -44.99 -7.25
N PRO A 508 11.39 -45.90 -6.34
CA PRO A 508 12.50 -45.65 -5.43
C PRO A 508 13.80 -46.05 -6.11
N TYR A 509 14.48 -45.13 -6.80
CA TYR A 509 15.91 -45.30 -7.14
C TYR A 509 16.60 -43.92 -7.28
N PRO A 510 17.87 -43.77 -6.85
CA PRO A 510 18.43 -42.53 -6.28
C PRO A 510 18.88 -41.56 -7.40
N ALA A 511 19.34 -40.33 -7.18
CA ALA A 511 20.22 -39.80 -6.16
C ALA A 511 20.27 -38.26 -6.28
N SER A 512 20.41 -37.53 -5.18
CA SER A 512 20.99 -36.16 -5.12
C SER A 512 20.44 -35.02 -6.00
N ASN A 513 19.58 -35.24 -7.00
CA ASN A 513 19.23 -34.29 -8.06
C ASN A 513 17.75 -34.43 -8.54
N GLY A 514 16.79 -34.56 -7.62
CA GLY A 514 15.36 -34.43 -7.93
C GLY A 514 14.67 -35.72 -8.35
N ALA A 515 13.47 -35.94 -7.82
CA ALA A 515 12.61 -37.06 -8.23
C ALA A 515 12.02 -36.77 -9.63
N SER A 516 11.96 -37.78 -10.50
CA SER A 516 11.29 -37.69 -11.81
C SER A 516 10.12 -38.68 -11.89
N CYS A 517 8.95 -38.24 -12.38
CA CYS A 517 7.80 -39.12 -12.62
C CYS A 517 8.07 -40.08 -13.79
N SER A 518 7.82 -41.38 -13.62
CA SER A 518 7.97 -42.36 -14.70
C SER A 518 6.77 -42.42 -15.64
N ASN A 519 5.52 -42.21 -15.19
CA ASN A 519 4.30 -42.13 -16.00
C ASN A 519 3.18 -41.37 -15.24
N GLU A 520 2.34 -40.63 -15.98
CA GLU A 520 1.22 -39.75 -15.55
C GLU A 520 1.52 -38.77 -14.39
N LYS A 521 1.66 -37.49 -14.74
CA LYS A 521 1.62 -36.36 -13.79
C LYS A 521 0.14 -36.05 -13.52
N ALA A 522 -0.39 -36.50 -12.38
CA ALA A 522 -1.70 -36.03 -11.94
C ALA A 522 -1.51 -34.62 -11.34
N SER A 523 -2.10 -33.61 -12.00
CA SER A 523 -2.14 -32.26 -11.45
C SER A 523 -3.23 -32.21 -10.39
N LEU A 524 -2.89 -31.86 -9.15
CA LEU A 524 -3.90 -31.57 -8.14
C LEU A 524 -4.36 -30.11 -8.30
N THR A 525 -5.15 -29.83 -9.35
CA THR A 525 -5.84 -28.54 -9.46
C THR A 525 -7.07 -28.57 -8.57
N PHE A 526 -6.93 -28.03 -7.35
CA PHE A 526 -8.05 -27.91 -6.40
C PHE A 526 -9.12 -26.89 -6.83
N GLU A 527 -8.84 -26.05 -7.82
CA GLU A 527 -9.80 -25.12 -8.42
C GLU A 527 -9.48 -25.00 -9.93
N ALA A 528 -10.51 -25.17 -10.76
CA ALA A 528 -10.56 -25.26 -12.24
C ALA A 528 -10.13 -26.56 -12.96
N THR A 529 -11.15 -27.14 -13.59
CA THR A 529 -11.09 -27.96 -14.79
C THR A 529 -10.27 -27.25 -15.88
N SER A 530 -9.28 -27.93 -16.43
CA SER A 530 -8.47 -27.47 -17.56
C SER A 530 -9.34 -26.97 -18.72
N GLY A 531 -9.09 -25.73 -19.19
CA GLY A 531 -9.69 -25.19 -20.43
C GLY A 531 -10.71 -24.07 -20.29
N SER A 532 -10.95 -23.50 -19.09
CA SER A 532 -11.91 -22.40 -18.94
C SER A 532 -11.29 -21.02 -19.15
N SER A 533 -12.08 -20.08 -19.70
CA SER A 533 -11.80 -18.63 -19.71
C SER A 533 -11.91 -17.97 -18.31
N ASN A 534 -12.09 -18.77 -17.25
CA ASN A 534 -12.33 -18.34 -15.88
C ASN A 534 -11.06 -18.41 -15.01
N CYS A 535 -11.17 -17.87 -13.80
CA CYS A 535 -10.13 -17.90 -12.79
C CYS A 535 -9.94 -19.32 -12.26
N ALA A 536 -8.75 -19.88 -12.46
CA ALA A 536 -8.36 -21.17 -11.93
C ALA A 536 -7.83 -21.08 -10.50
N ARG A 537 -7.20 -19.95 -10.17
CA ARG A 537 -6.84 -19.61 -8.79
C ARG A 537 -7.23 -18.17 -8.54
N THR A 538 -7.96 -17.92 -7.46
CA THR A 538 -8.34 -16.57 -7.04
C THR A 538 -7.62 -16.22 -5.75
N ILE A 539 -6.93 -15.08 -5.76
CA ILE A 539 -6.16 -14.54 -4.65
C ILE A 539 -6.57 -13.08 -4.44
N ASN A 540 -7.08 -12.79 -3.26
CA ASN A 540 -7.39 -11.44 -2.81
C ASN A 540 -6.39 -11.07 -1.71
N ALA A 541 -5.37 -10.27 -2.05
CA ALA A 541 -4.36 -9.82 -1.10
C ALA A 541 -3.49 -8.71 -1.70
N ALA A 542 -2.95 -7.83 -0.85
CA ALA A 542 -1.71 -7.13 -1.17
C ALA A 542 -0.52 -8.05 -0.84
N ILE A 543 0.26 -8.37 -1.87
CA ILE A 543 1.32 -9.38 -1.82
C ILE A 543 2.66 -8.68 -1.89
N LEU A 544 3.57 -9.05 -0.99
CA LEU A 544 4.95 -8.57 -0.98
C LEU A 544 5.92 -9.75 -0.81
N SER A 545 6.88 -9.85 -1.73
CA SER A 545 8.11 -10.63 -1.55
C SER A 545 9.29 -9.68 -1.39
N ASN A 546 9.99 -9.74 -0.25
CA ASN A 546 11.06 -8.78 0.05
C ASN A 546 12.36 -9.05 -0.70
N ASN A 547 12.82 -10.31 -0.73
CA ASN A 547 14.13 -10.67 -1.29
C ASN A 547 14.06 -11.37 -2.63
N HIS A 548 12.91 -11.97 -2.96
CA HIS A 548 12.77 -12.86 -4.11
C HIS A 548 11.52 -12.52 -4.92
N SER A 549 10.72 -13.54 -5.22
CA SER A 549 9.64 -13.47 -6.21
C SER A 549 8.27 -13.81 -5.64
N PHE A 550 7.23 -13.32 -6.31
CA PHE A 550 5.91 -13.94 -6.30
C PHE A 550 5.79 -14.92 -7.47
N GLU A 551 5.88 -16.23 -7.21
CA GLU A 551 6.06 -17.26 -8.23
C GLU A 551 5.06 -18.44 -8.08
N VAL A 552 4.70 -19.10 -9.18
CA VAL A 552 3.94 -20.35 -9.13
C VAL A 552 4.90 -21.53 -9.00
N HIS A 553 4.70 -22.36 -7.98
CA HIS A 553 5.44 -23.61 -7.81
C HIS A 553 5.27 -24.50 -9.06
N ASN A 554 6.36 -25.02 -9.62
CA ASN A 554 6.32 -25.83 -10.85
C ASN A 554 5.63 -25.13 -12.05
N TYR A 555 5.83 -23.83 -12.23
CA TYR A 555 5.22 -23.06 -13.32
C TYR A 555 5.53 -23.61 -14.72
N ASP A 556 6.68 -24.28 -14.87
CA ASP A 556 7.27 -24.77 -16.12
C ASP A 556 6.87 -26.21 -16.46
N ALA A 557 6.02 -26.82 -15.64
CA ALA A 557 5.63 -28.20 -15.77
C ALA A 557 4.10 -28.38 -15.65
N GLY A 558 3.62 -29.50 -16.18
CA GLY A 558 2.18 -29.80 -16.22
C GLY A 558 1.52 -29.27 -17.49
N ILE A 559 0.29 -28.77 -17.34
CA ILE A 559 -0.57 -28.31 -18.43
C ILE A 559 -0.94 -26.83 -18.23
N PRO A 560 -1.52 -26.16 -19.24
CA PRO A 560 -2.12 -24.84 -19.05
C PRO A 560 -3.31 -24.93 -18.10
N LEU A 561 -3.29 -24.11 -17.04
CA LEU A 561 -4.25 -24.16 -15.93
C LEU A 561 -5.37 -23.14 -16.06
N GLY A 562 -5.28 -22.20 -17.01
CA GLY A 562 -6.22 -21.07 -17.14
C GLY A 562 -5.66 -19.81 -16.48
N TYR A 563 -6.49 -19.00 -15.83
CA TYR A 563 -6.06 -17.72 -15.26
C TYR A 563 -5.72 -17.78 -13.76
N LEU A 564 -4.56 -17.23 -13.40
CA LEU A 564 -4.27 -16.79 -12.04
C LEU A 564 -4.86 -15.40 -11.85
N CYS A 565 -5.95 -15.35 -11.10
CA CYS A 565 -6.68 -14.13 -10.80
C CYS A 565 -6.23 -13.55 -9.47
N VAL A 566 -5.62 -12.36 -9.52
CA VAL A 566 -5.19 -11.64 -8.32
C VAL A 566 -5.97 -10.34 -8.25
N THR A 567 -6.68 -10.12 -7.15
CA THR A 567 -7.31 -8.84 -6.82
C THR A 567 -6.55 -8.20 -5.67
N GLY A 568 -5.77 -7.16 -5.94
CA GLY A 568 -4.89 -6.57 -4.94
C GLY A 568 -3.70 -5.81 -5.51
N SER A 569 -2.54 -5.98 -4.88
CA SER A 569 -1.25 -5.47 -5.36
C SER A 569 -0.21 -6.56 -5.28
N ILE A 570 0.77 -6.56 -6.18
CA ILE A 570 1.91 -7.48 -6.15
C ILE A 570 3.18 -6.63 -6.16
N ALA A 571 4.04 -6.89 -5.19
CA ALA A 571 5.37 -6.30 -5.07
C ALA A 571 6.40 -7.41 -4.90
N GLN A 572 7.45 -7.38 -5.69
CA GLN A 572 8.50 -8.40 -5.70
C GLN A 572 9.84 -7.80 -6.10
N GLU A 573 10.93 -8.37 -5.58
CA GLU A 573 12.29 -7.96 -5.96
C GLU A 573 12.59 -8.46 -7.37
N PHE A 574 12.42 -9.76 -7.58
CA PHE A 574 12.58 -10.41 -8.88
C PHE A 574 11.21 -10.79 -9.44
N ARG A 575 11.10 -10.80 -10.76
CA ARG A 575 9.88 -11.21 -11.41
C ARG A 575 9.69 -12.72 -11.27
N GLY A 576 8.63 -13.14 -10.60
CA GLY A 576 8.25 -14.55 -10.55
C GLY A 576 7.44 -15.01 -11.76
N PRO A 577 7.79 -16.14 -12.39
CA PRO A 577 6.99 -16.77 -13.43
C PRO A 577 5.73 -17.43 -12.85
N VAL A 578 4.63 -17.34 -13.59
CA VAL A 578 3.37 -18.02 -13.21
C VAL A 578 2.96 -19.09 -14.21
N GLY A 579 3.69 -19.19 -15.31
CA GLY A 579 3.53 -20.12 -16.41
C GLY A 579 4.58 -19.86 -17.49
N GLN A 580 4.71 -20.77 -18.46
CA GLN A 580 5.67 -20.60 -19.56
C GLN A 580 5.21 -19.51 -20.54
N GLY A 581 6.18 -18.79 -21.13
CA GLY A 581 5.93 -17.74 -22.12
C GLY A 581 5.32 -18.25 -23.45
N SER A 582 5.31 -19.55 -23.69
CA SER A 582 4.57 -20.23 -24.76
C SER A 582 3.09 -20.49 -24.40
N GLY A 583 2.71 -20.34 -23.14
CA GLY A 583 1.40 -20.72 -22.61
C GLY A 583 1.19 -22.23 -22.47
N SER A 584 2.27 -23.04 -22.52
CA SER A 584 2.19 -24.52 -22.46
C SER A 584 2.04 -25.12 -21.06
N SER A 585 2.32 -24.34 -20.01
CA SER A 585 2.17 -24.77 -18.61
C SER A 585 1.87 -23.59 -17.69
N GLY A 586 1.32 -23.88 -16.51
CA GLY A 586 1.01 -22.88 -15.49
C GLY A 586 -0.18 -22.00 -15.88
N PHE A 587 -0.14 -20.72 -15.50
CA PHE A 587 -1.27 -19.80 -15.59
C PHE A 587 -1.01 -18.63 -16.55
N LEU A 588 -2.09 -18.15 -17.16
CA LEU A 588 -2.18 -16.78 -17.69
C LEU A 588 -2.52 -15.79 -16.57
N LYS A 589 -2.15 -14.52 -16.72
CA LYS A 589 -2.35 -13.50 -15.69
C LYS A 589 -3.67 -12.77 -15.88
N ARG A 590 -4.47 -12.66 -14.82
CA ARG A 590 -5.61 -11.74 -14.77
C ARG A 590 -5.54 -10.96 -13.46
N TYR A 591 -4.80 -9.87 -13.46
CA TYR A 591 -4.59 -9.10 -12.25
C TYR A 591 -5.47 -7.85 -12.27
N SER A 592 -6.19 -7.63 -11.18
CA SER A 592 -7.04 -6.47 -10.96
C SER A 592 -6.57 -5.75 -9.71
N TYR A 593 -6.47 -4.43 -9.80
CA TYR A 593 -6.12 -3.62 -8.65
C TYR A 593 -7.28 -3.57 -7.67
N ASP A 594 -6.98 -3.74 -6.38
CA ASP A 594 -7.94 -3.47 -5.31
C ASP A 594 -7.88 -1.98 -4.96
N THR A 595 -8.88 -1.22 -5.42
CA THR A 595 -8.92 0.24 -5.26
C THR A 595 -8.92 0.68 -3.80
N ARG A 596 -9.32 -0.19 -2.87
CA ARG A 596 -9.30 0.10 -1.43
C ARG A 596 -7.88 0.27 -0.91
N LEU A 597 -6.89 -0.37 -1.55
CA LEU A 597 -5.48 -0.22 -1.17
C LEU A 597 -4.99 1.22 -1.33
N LEU A 598 -5.66 2.06 -2.14
CA LEU A 598 -5.37 3.50 -2.16
C LEU A 598 -5.66 4.11 -0.79
N ASN A 599 -6.83 3.84 -0.22
CA ASN A 599 -7.34 4.50 0.99
C ASN A 599 -7.17 3.71 2.29
N SER A 600 -6.78 2.44 2.21
CA SER A 600 -6.63 1.52 3.34
C SER A 600 -5.61 0.45 2.96
N PRO A 601 -4.29 0.66 3.17
CA PRO A 601 -3.33 -0.42 2.99
C PRO A 601 -3.51 -1.48 4.09
N PRO A 602 -2.97 -2.70 3.89
CA PRO A 602 -3.07 -3.72 4.89
C PRO A 602 -2.37 -3.30 6.19
N PRO A 603 -2.87 -3.75 7.34
CA PRO A 603 -2.40 -3.23 8.59
C PRO A 603 -0.98 -3.72 8.89
N LYS A 604 -0.11 -2.85 9.38
CA LYS A 604 1.32 -3.18 9.65
C LYS A 604 2.05 -3.80 8.45
N PHE A 605 1.60 -3.54 7.23
CA PHE A 605 2.28 -3.99 6.03
C PHE A 605 3.65 -3.30 5.89
N PRO A 606 4.71 -3.99 5.44
CA PRO A 606 5.99 -3.35 5.22
C PRO A 606 5.85 -2.19 4.22
N THR A 607 6.65 -1.15 4.39
CA THR A 607 6.58 0.05 3.55
C THR A 607 7.95 0.35 2.92
N PRO A 608 7.99 0.93 1.69
CA PRO A 608 9.23 1.17 0.94
C PRO A 608 10.30 1.93 1.73
N ARG A 609 11.59 1.71 1.39
CA ARG A 609 12.72 2.42 2.02
C ARG A 609 12.73 3.91 1.70
N THR A 610 12.41 4.27 0.46
CA THR A 610 12.20 5.65 0.04
C THR A 610 10.71 5.93 0.14
N THR A 611 10.33 6.64 1.19
CA THR A 611 8.95 6.98 1.45
C THR A 611 8.61 8.22 0.64
N SER A 612 8.18 8.08 -0.62
CA SER A 612 7.37 9.17 -1.16
C SER A 612 6.05 9.14 -0.41
N TYR A 613 5.48 10.30 -0.10
CA TYR A 613 4.11 10.37 0.38
C TYR A 613 3.25 10.94 -0.74
N ASP A 614 2.02 10.48 -0.87
CA ASP A 614 1.06 10.99 -1.83
C ASP A 614 -0.19 11.48 -1.09
N VAL A 615 -0.87 12.45 -1.70
CA VAL A 615 -2.09 13.02 -1.16
C VAL A 615 -3.27 12.33 -1.83
N ASN A 616 -3.91 11.42 -1.10
CA ASN A 616 -4.96 10.56 -1.64
C ASN A 616 -6.29 11.29 -1.86
N THR A 617 -6.61 12.22 -0.96
CA THR A 617 -7.84 13.01 -1.00
C THR A 617 -7.55 14.38 -0.45
N GLU A 618 -8.06 15.41 -1.12
CA GLU A 618 -8.07 16.79 -0.62
C GLU A 618 -9.51 17.28 -0.65
N ILE A 619 -10.03 17.67 0.51
CA ILE A 619 -11.35 18.26 0.63
C ILE A 619 -11.25 19.59 1.34
N GLU A 620 -11.94 20.60 0.80
CA GLU A 620 -12.13 21.85 1.51
C GLU A 620 -13.01 21.61 2.74
N VAL A 621 -12.63 22.22 3.86
CA VAL A 621 -13.39 22.16 5.11
C VAL A 621 -13.59 23.55 5.69
N LYS A 622 -14.46 23.65 6.70
CA LYS A 622 -14.62 24.88 7.48
C LYS A 622 -13.25 25.36 8.00
N THR A 623 -12.98 26.65 7.85
CA THR A 623 -11.71 27.26 8.25
C THR A 623 -11.39 26.99 9.72
N ALA A 624 -10.18 26.49 9.98
CA ALA A 624 -9.74 26.10 11.32
C ALA A 624 -9.07 27.22 12.13
N PHE A 625 -8.44 28.21 11.46
CA PHE A 625 -7.83 29.37 12.10
C PHE A 625 -8.29 30.65 11.43
N ASP A 626 -8.50 31.71 12.21
CA ASP A 626 -8.69 33.05 11.66
C ASP A 626 -7.37 33.67 11.18
N SER A 627 -7.42 34.87 10.60
CA SER A 627 -6.22 35.58 10.12
C SER A 627 -5.26 35.98 11.23
N THR A 628 -5.69 36.00 12.50
CA THR A 628 -4.81 36.21 13.66
C THR A 628 -4.12 34.93 14.10
N GLY A 629 -4.54 33.76 13.59
CA GLY A 629 -4.07 32.45 14.04
C GLY A 629 -4.77 31.97 15.31
N ALA A 630 -5.91 32.55 15.68
CA ALA A 630 -6.74 31.97 16.74
C ALA A 630 -7.52 30.77 16.18
N PRO A 631 -7.62 29.64 16.91
CA PRO A 631 -8.46 28.52 16.51
C PRO A 631 -9.93 28.93 16.43
N LEU A 632 -10.60 28.57 15.35
CA LEU A 632 -12.03 28.74 15.17
C LEU A 632 -12.79 27.49 15.65
N PRO A 633 -14.00 27.65 16.21
CA PRO A 633 -14.80 26.54 16.72
C PRO A 633 -15.40 25.65 15.63
#